data_AF-B4VQK2-F1
#
_entry.id   AF-B4VQK2-F1
#
_cell.length_a   1.000
_cell.length_b   1.000
_cell.length_c   1.000
_cell.angle_alpha   90.00
_cell.angle_beta   90.00
_cell.angle_gamma   90.00
#
_symmetry.space_group_name_H-M   'P 1'
#
loop_
_entity.id
_entity.type
_entity.pdbx_description
1 polymer ?
#
loop_
_entity_poly.entity_id
_entity_poly.type
_entity_poly.pdbx_seq_one_letter_code
_entity_poly.pdbx_strand_id
1 'polypeptide(L)'
;MAGYEELKDIIAMLGMEELSQRDRQTVNRARRLERFLTQPFFTTEQFTGKKGKLVSLDEALDGCERILNDEFSDYSERSLYMLGSIDEALVETRHGASGSGGDALYELFTPFFFIGIGLKINPSALTAALGMGGILLVAAVLGKLIGAGGPTLLTTGWTGAALIGVSMVPRAEITMIVMGKGLSLGEWAVSNQVFAAMVVVSAVTSILAPIILRSLLNKLPEIPTGVSN
;
A
#
# COMPACT_ATOMS: atom_id res chain seq x y z
N MET A 1 21.16 6.72 -23.15
CA MET A 1 19.80 6.78 -22.57
C MET A 1 18.75 6.07 -23.43
N ALA A 2 18.83 6.11 -24.77
CA ALA A 2 17.86 5.43 -25.67
C ALA A 2 17.66 3.92 -25.39
N GLY A 3 18.74 3.16 -25.17
CA GLY A 3 18.63 1.71 -24.97
C GLY A 3 17.97 1.28 -23.65
N TYR A 4 17.97 2.10 -22.60
CA TYR A 4 17.34 1.71 -21.32
C TYR A 4 15.82 1.93 -21.35
N GLU A 5 15.36 3.01 -21.98
CA GLU A 5 13.93 3.27 -22.14
C GLU A 5 13.28 2.22 -23.06
N GLU A 6 13.98 1.83 -24.13
CA GLU A 6 13.52 0.73 -25.01
C GLU A 6 13.41 -0.60 -24.25
N LEU A 7 14.36 -0.89 -23.35
CA LEU A 7 14.29 -2.06 -22.49
C LEU A 7 13.16 -1.98 -21.46
N LYS A 8 12.88 -0.80 -20.89
CA LYS A 8 11.74 -0.58 -19.99
C LYS A 8 10.40 -0.85 -20.68
N ASP A 9 10.24 -0.40 -21.91
CA ASP A 9 9.01 -0.61 -22.70
C ASP A 9 8.80 -2.10 -23.00
N ILE A 10 9.87 -2.81 -23.37
CA ILE A 10 9.84 -4.26 -23.57
C ILE A 10 9.43 -4.98 -22.28
N ILE A 11 10.01 -4.61 -21.12
CA ILE A 11 9.66 -5.20 -19.82
C ILE A 11 8.19 -4.95 -19.47
N ALA A 12 7.68 -3.74 -19.72
CA ALA A 12 6.31 -3.38 -19.39
C ALA A 12 5.28 -4.16 -20.22
N MET A 13 5.61 -4.53 -21.46
CA MET A 13 4.72 -5.29 -22.36
C MET A 13 4.88 -6.81 -22.26
N LEU A 14 6.11 -7.30 -22.16
CA LEU A 14 6.45 -8.72 -22.36
C LEU A 14 7.03 -9.40 -21.11
N GLY A 15 7.48 -8.63 -20.12
CA GLY A 15 8.12 -9.15 -18.91
C GLY A 15 9.65 -9.18 -18.99
N MET A 16 10.30 -9.46 -17.85
CA MET A 16 11.76 -9.47 -17.71
C MET A 16 12.42 -10.69 -18.36
N GLU A 17 11.63 -11.75 -18.60
CA GLU A 17 12.07 -13.05 -19.08
C GLU A 17 12.44 -13.04 -20.58
N GLU A 18 11.89 -12.10 -21.34
CA GLU A 18 12.10 -11.97 -22.79
C GLU A 18 13.39 -11.22 -23.16
N LEU A 19 14.11 -10.70 -22.16
CA LEU A 19 15.37 -9.99 -22.35
C LEU A 19 16.54 -10.95 -22.55
N SER A 20 17.51 -10.53 -23.37
CA SER A 20 18.80 -11.22 -23.41
C SER A 20 19.49 -11.17 -22.04
N GLN A 21 20.35 -12.15 -21.73
CA GLN A 21 21.05 -12.19 -20.44
C GLN A 21 21.86 -10.90 -20.16
N ARG A 22 22.43 -10.31 -21.20
CA ARG A 22 23.19 -9.05 -21.11
C ARG A 22 22.30 -7.84 -20.82
N ASP A 23 21.12 -7.78 -21.44
CA ASP A 23 20.17 -6.69 -21.22
C ASP A 23 19.54 -6.80 -19.83
N ARG A 24 19.26 -8.02 -19.39
CA ARG A 24 18.77 -8.29 -18.03
C ARG A 24 19.78 -7.82 -16.98
N GLN A 25 21.07 -8.06 -17.18
CA GLN A 25 22.12 -7.53 -16.31
C GLN A 25 22.14 -6.00 -16.30
N THR A 26 22.03 -5.37 -17.47
CA THR A 26 22.01 -3.90 -17.62
C THR A 26 20.82 -3.29 -16.87
N VAL A 27 19.63 -3.87 -17.02
CA VAL A 27 18.42 -3.44 -16.32
C VAL A 27 18.56 -3.63 -14.82
N ASN A 28 19.09 -4.78 -14.37
CA ASN A 28 19.29 -5.04 -12.94
C ASN A 28 20.26 -4.03 -12.31
N ARG A 29 21.37 -3.68 -12.99
CA ARG A 29 22.28 -2.62 -12.52
C ARG A 29 21.56 -1.27 -12.41
N ALA A 30 20.82 -0.88 -13.45
CA ALA A 30 20.08 0.37 -13.46
C ALA A 30 19.04 0.46 -12.34
N ARG A 31 18.27 -0.62 -12.11
CA ARG A 31 17.26 -0.69 -11.03
C ARG A 31 17.90 -0.64 -9.64
N ARG A 32 19.04 -1.30 -9.45
CA ARG A 32 19.81 -1.22 -8.19
C ARG A 32 20.32 0.18 -7.93
N LEU A 33 20.86 0.84 -8.96
CA LEU A 33 21.31 2.23 -8.88
C LEU A 33 20.15 3.17 -8.52
N GLU A 34 19.00 3.00 -9.17
CA GLU A 34 17.79 3.77 -8.88
C GLU A 34 17.36 3.63 -7.41
N ARG A 35 17.40 2.40 -6.87
CA ARG A 35 17.10 2.16 -5.46
C ARG A 35 18.15 2.76 -4.52
N PHE A 36 19.44 2.62 -4.83
CA PHE A 36 20.52 3.19 -4.02
C PHE A 36 20.42 4.73 -3.93
N LEU A 37 20.03 5.38 -5.02
CA LEU A 37 19.85 6.84 -5.07
C LEU A 37 18.58 7.31 -4.32
N THR A 38 17.73 6.40 -3.86
CA THR A 38 16.68 6.76 -2.88
C THR A 38 17.31 6.89 -1.50
N GLN A 39 17.74 8.09 -1.14
CA GLN A 39 18.36 8.36 0.15
C GLN A 39 17.29 8.67 1.23
N PRO A 40 17.56 8.36 2.52
CA PRO A 40 16.67 8.71 3.62
C PRO A 40 16.73 10.21 3.91
N PHE A 41 15.73 10.95 3.46
CA PHE A 41 15.61 12.39 3.70
C PHE A 41 15.06 12.68 5.11
N PHE A 42 15.60 13.71 5.77
CA PHE A 42 15.09 14.18 7.07
C PHE A 42 13.61 14.55 7.05
N THR A 43 13.10 15.01 5.90
CA THR A 43 11.69 15.41 5.75
C THR A 43 10.73 14.22 5.65
N THR A 44 11.24 13.04 5.26
CA THR A 44 10.43 11.83 5.02
C THR A 44 10.54 10.79 6.14
N GLU A 45 11.25 11.09 7.24
CA GLU A 45 11.41 10.20 8.40
C GLU A 45 10.06 9.71 8.94
N GLN A 46 9.09 10.62 9.06
CA GLN A 46 7.75 10.34 9.59
C GLN A 46 6.94 9.36 8.72
N PHE A 47 7.27 9.23 7.43
CA PHE A 47 6.57 8.35 6.50
C PHE A 47 7.33 7.05 6.24
N THR A 48 8.66 7.09 6.31
CA THR A 48 9.52 5.94 6.00
C THR A 48 9.90 5.13 7.25
N GLY A 49 9.77 5.72 8.44
CA GLY A 49 10.24 5.12 9.70
C GLY A 49 11.77 5.00 9.79
N LYS A 50 12.52 5.48 8.78
CA LYS A 50 13.98 5.49 8.73
C LYS A 50 14.49 6.87 9.11
N LYS A 51 15.51 6.92 9.96
CA LYS A 51 16.18 8.17 10.34
C LYS A 51 16.93 8.73 9.12
N GLY A 52 16.75 10.01 8.87
CA GLY A 52 17.40 10.76 7.81
C GLY A 52 18.91 10.76 8.01
N LYS A 53 19.64 10.65 6.91
CA LYS A 53 21.09 10.65 6.88
C LYS A 53 21.60 11.62 5.83
N LEU A 54 22.70 12.29 6.15
CA LEU A 54 23.50 13.02 5.17
C LEU A 54 24.50 12.04 4.57
N VAL A 55 24.52 11.99 3.24
CA VAL A 55 25.49 11.20 2.47
C VAL A 55 26.35 12.21 1.72
N SER A 56 27.68 12.08 1.83
CA SER A 56 28.59 12.93 1.08
C SER A 56 28.57 12.57 -0.42
N LEU A 57 28.99 13.49 -1.28
CA LEU A 57 29.09 13.21 -2.72
C LEU A 57 30.04 12.04 -2.98
N ASP A 58 31.17 11.99 -2.29
CA ASP A 58 32.18 10.95 -2.48
C ASP A 58 31.63 9.56 -2.12
N GLU A 59 30.90 9.44 -1.01
CA GLU A 59 30.24 8.17 -0.61
C GLU A 59 29.15 7.74 -1.59
N ALA A 60 28.40 8.70 -2.16
CA ALA A 60 27.38 8.40 -3.16
C ALA A 60 28.01 7.94 -4.49
N LEU A 61 29.12 8.55 -4.90
CA LEU A 61 29.85 8.17 -6.11
C LEU A 61 30.51 6.79 -5.95
N ASP A 62 31.14 6.52 -4.81
CA ASP A 62 31.71 5.21 -4.48
C ASP A 62 30.65 4.11 -4.57
N GLY A 63 29.48 4.32 -3.94
CA GLY A 63 28.37 3.37 -4.02
C GLY A 63 27.87 3.13 -5.43
N CYS A 64 27.79 4.17 -6.26
CA CYS A 64 27.41 4.04 -7.66
C CYS A 64 28.43 3.22 -8.46
N GLU A 65 29.73 3.47 -8.27
CA GLU A 65 30.81 2.74 -8.94
C GLU A 65 30.79 1.25 -8.58
N ARG A 66 30.65 0.94 -7.29
CA ARG A 66 30.59 -0.45 -6.81
C ARG A 66 29.36 -1.20 -7.33
N ILE A 67 28.20 -0.54 -7.45
CA ILE A 67 27.01 -1.13 -8.09
C ILE A 67 27.25 -1.39 -9.58
N LEU A 68 27.89 -0.45 -10.29
CA LEU A 68 28.21 -0.60 -11.72
C LEU A 68 29.24 -1.70 -11.99
N ASN A 69 30.13 -1.96 -11.03
CA ASN A 69 31.13 -3.03 -11.03
C ASN A 69 30.59 -4.41 -10.58
N ASP A 70 29.26 -4.55 -10.44
CA ASP A 70 28.58 -5.79 -10.04
C ASP A 70 28.93 -6.34 -8.65
N GLU A 71 29.53 -5.56 -7.74
CA GLU A 71 29.83 -6.03 -6.38
C GLU A 71 28.57 -6.46 -5.60
N PHE A 72 27.41 -5.95 -6.02
CA PHE A 72 26.10 -6.22 -5.43
C PHE A 72 25.19 -7.05 -6.38
N SER A 73 25.75 -7.84 -7.29
CA SER A 73 24.99 -8.65 -8.27
C SER A 73 24.05 -9.66 -7.62
N ASP A 74 24.41 -10.16 -6.44
CA ASP A 74 23.64 -11.17 -5.70
C ASP A 74 22.65 -10.53 -4.70
N TYR A 75 22.67 -9.20 -4.59
CA TYR A 75 21.83 -8.45 -3.67
C TYR A 75 20.50 -8.14 -4.33
N SER A 76 19.42 -8.25 -3.56
CA SER A 76 18.09 -7.84 -4.00
C SER A 76 18.03 -6.31 -4.16
N GLU A 77 17.28 -5.81 -5.14
CA GLU A 77 17.05 -4.37 -5.33
C GLU A 77 16.55 -3.67 -4.05
N ARG A 78 15.76 -4.39 -3.22
CA ARG A 78 15.21 -3.88 -1.96
C ARG A 78 16.27 -3.62 -0.90
N SER A 79 17.35 -4.41 -0.88
CA SER A 79 18.43 -4.22 0.09
C SER A 79 19.14 -2.88 -0.10
N LEU A 80 19.07 -2.32 -1.30
CA LEU A 80 19.68 -1.03 -1.66
C LEU A 80 18.71 0.15 -1.50
N TYR A 81 17.49 -0.07 -0.98
CA TYR A 81 16.47 0.98 -0.88
C TYR A 81 16.59 1.78 0.43
N MET A 82 16.57 3.12 0.34
CA MET A 82 16.63 4.02 1.50
C MET A 82 17.85 3.74 2.38
N LEU A 83 19.03 3.65 1.77
CA LEU A 83 20.33 3.52 2.43
C LEU A 83 21.03 4.88 2.50
N GLY A 84 21.84 5.06 3.56
CA GLY A 84 22.80 6.17 3.63
C GLY A 84 24.02 5.89 2.77
N SER A 85 24.98 5.13 3.31
CA SER A 85 26.14 4.65 2.56
C SER A 85 25.91 3.25 1.98
N ILE A 86 26.64 2.90 0.93
CA ILE A 86 26.56 1.58 0.29
C ILE A 86 26.97 0.44 1.24
N ASP A 87 27.84 0.72 2.22
CA ASP A 87 28.29 -0.26 3.21
C ASP A 87 27.17 -0.71 4.15
N GLU A 88 26.12 0.09 4.30
CA GLU A 88 24.91 -0.31 5.05
C GLU A 88 24.24 -1.53 4.43
N ALA A 89 24.34 -1.71 3.10
CA ALA A 89 23.82 -2.89 2.41
C ALA A 89 24.50 -4.18 2.90
N LEU A 90 25.79 -4.12 3.23
CA LEU A 90 26.57 -5.25 3.75
C LEU A 90 26.13 -5.62 5.18
N VAL A 91 25.79 -4.62 5.98
CA VAL A 91 25.32 -4.80 7.37
C VAL A 91 23.89 -5.34 7.39
N GLU A 92 23.02 -4.81 6.53
CA GLU A 92 21.61 -5.23 6.41
C GLU A 92 21.51 -6.68 5.90
N THR A 93 22.42 -7.10 5.02
CA THR A 93 22.45 -8.48 4.51
C THR A 93 22.91 -9.49 5.57
N ARG A 94 23.81 -9.10 6.48
CA ARG A 94 24.17 -9.94 7.66
C ARG A 94 23.06 -10.03 8.70
N HIS A 95 22.19 -9.02 8.75
CA HIS A 95 20.97 -9.00 9.57
C HIS A 95 19.71 -9.37 8.75
N GLY A 96 19.89 -9.98 7.58
CA GLY A 96 18.93 -10.07 6.46
C GLY A 96 17.64 -10.86 6.73
N ALA A 97 16.82 -10.37 7.65
CA ALA A 97 15.43 -10.76 7.83
C ALA A 97 14.57 -9.62 8.43
N SER A 98 14.97 -8.36 8.30
CA SER A 98 14.17 -7.23 8.82
C SER A 98 13.79 -6.21 7.75
N GLY A 99 13.24 -6.71 6.63
CA GLY A 99 12.20 -5.97 5.93
C GLY A 99 10.96 -5.93 6.82
N SER A 100 10.65 -4.76 7.39
CA SER A 100 9.40 -4.42 8.07
C SER A 100 8.83 -5.54 8.95
N GLY A 101 9.35 -5.66 10.18
CA GLY A 101 8.66 -6.41 11.23
C GLY A 101 7.21 -5.93 11.43
N GLY A 102 6.85 -4.72 10.98
CA GLY A 102 5.46 -4.26 10.91
C GLY A 102 4.66 -5.00 9.85
N ASP A 103 5.09 -5.01 8.59
CA ASP A 103 4.28 -5.54 7.47
C ASP A 103 4.24 -7.06 7.42
N ALA A 104 5.35 -7.75 7.72
CA ALA A 104 5.36 -9.23 7.73
C ALA A 104 4.61 -9.79 8.94
N LEU A 105 4.74 -9.15 10.12
CA LEU A 105 3.90 -9.51 11.26
C LEU A 105 2.45 -9.12 11.00
N TYR A 106 2.18 -7.98 10.37
CA TYR A 106 0.82 -7.56 10.03
C TYR A 106 0.18 -8.50 9.02
N GLU A 107 0.85 -8.88 7.94
CA GLU A 107 0.37 -9.88 6.98
C GLU A 107 0.16 -11.25 7.64
N LEU A 108 1.04 -11.64 8.58
CA LEU A 108 0.88 -12.85 9.37
C LEU A 108 -0.33 -12.76 10.32
N PHE A 109 -0.49 -11.65 11.04
CA PHE A 109 -1.50 -11.46 12.09
C PHE A 109 -2.86 -11.01 11.57
N THR A 110 -2.94 -10.45 10.35
CA THR A 110 -4.20 -10.00 9.75
C THR A 110 -5.21 -11.15 9.62
N PRO A 111 -4.85 -12.32 9.06
CA PRO A 111 -5.73 -13.49 9.07
C PRO A 111 -6.14 -13.91 10.49
N PHE A 112 -5.21 -13.95 11.47
CA PHE A 112 -5.54 -14.33 12.85
C PHE A 112 -6.46 -13.33 13.56
N PHE A 113 -6.28 -12.04 13.30
CA PHE A 113 -7.16 -10.97 13.79
C PHE A 113 -8.58 -11.15 13.26
N PHE A 114 -8.72 -11.37 11.95
CA PHE A 114 -10.03 -11.61 11.33
C PHE A 114 -10.67 -12.92 11.79
N ILE A 115 -9.90 -14.00 11.95
CA ILE A 115 -10.39 -15.28 12.49
C ILE A 115 -10.82 -15.11 13.95
N GLY A 116 -10.02 -14.44 14.78
CA GLY A 116 -10.34 -14.19 16.19
C GLY A 116 -11.59 -13.34 16.37
N ILE A 117 -11.85 -12.41 15.45
CA ILE A 117 -13.10 -11.65 15.40
C ILE A 117 -14.25 -12.55 14.96
N GLY A 118 -14.07 -13.35 13.90
CA GLY A 118 -15.07 -14.30 13.42
C GLY A 118 -15.53 -15.29 14.49
N LEU A 119 -14.59 -15.79 15.29
CA LEU A 119 -14.87 -16.72 16.40
C LEU A 119 -15.62 -16.07 17.58
N LYS A 120 -15.52 -14.75 17.75
CA LYS A 120 -16.25 -14.01 18.79
C LYS A 120 -17.68 -13.65 18.39
N ILE A 121 -18.09 -13.89 17.15
CA ILE A 121 -19.41 -13.55 16.66
C ILE A 121 -20.37 -14.71 16.94
N ASN A 122 -21.38 -14.43 17.76
CA ASN A 122 -22.49 -15.35 17.95
C ASN A 122 -23.34 -15.40 16.66
N PRO A 123 -23.60 -16.57 16.07
CA PRO A 123 -24.41 -16.70 14.85
C PRO A 123 -25.83 -16.13 15.01
N SER A 124 -26.40 -16.22 16.20
CA SER A 124 -27.70 -15.65 16.55
C SER A 124 -27.71 -14.13 16.64
N ALA A 125 -26.58 -13.50 17.02
CA ALA A 125 -26.44 -12.06 17.01
C ALA A 125 -26.26 -11.51 15.57
N LEU A 126 -25.67 -12.31 14.68
CA LEU A 126 -25.46 -11.94 13.27
C LEU A 126 -26.77 -11.80 12.50
N THR A 127 -27.73 -12.70 12.72
CA THR A 127 -29.05 -12.65 12.08
C THR A 127 -29.89 -11.46 12.57
N ALA A 128 -29.84 -11.16 13.87
CA ALA A 128 -30.46 -9.95 14.41
C ALA A 128 -29.76 -8.66 13.94
N ALA A 129 -28.44 -8.72 13.75
CA ALA A 129 -27.61 -7.61 13.30
C ALA A 129 -27.70 -7.31 11.80
N LEU A 130 -28.32 -8.16 10.97
CA LEU A 130 -28.48 -7.91 9.54
C LEU A 130 -29.36 -6.67 9.25
N GLY A 131 -30.40 -6.44 10.06
CA GLY A 131 -31.26 -5.26 9.92
C GLY A 131 -30.52 -3.97 10.26
N MET A 132 -29.95 -3.91 11.47
CA MET A 132 -29.17 -2.75 11.93
C MET A 132 -27.90 -2.54 11.07
N GLY A 133 -27.23 -3.64 10.69
CA GLY A 133 -26.06 -3.64 9.82
C GLY A 133 -26.36 -3.12 8.43
N GLY A 134 -27.53 -3.42 7.86
CA GLY A 134 -27.97 -2.82 6.59
C GLY A 134 -28.13 -1.30 6.69
N ILE A 135 -28.76 -0.81 7.75
CA ILE A 135 -28.93 0.64 7.99
C ILE A 135 -27.56 1.31 8.16
N LEU A 136 -26.69 0.74 9.00
CA LEU A 136 -25.34 1.26 9.24
C LEU A 136 -24.47 1.20 7.99
N LEU A 137 -24.63 0.18 7.14
CA LEU A 137 -23.94 0.06 5.86
C LEU A 137 -24.29 1.22 4.94
N VAL A 138 -25.59 1.48 4.76
CA VAL A 138 -26.07 2.59 3.92
C VAL A 138 -25.57 3.92 4.48
N ALA A 139 -25.69 4.13 5.80
CA ALA A 139 -25.20 5.34 6.45
C ALA A 139 -23.69 5.53 6.29
N ALA A 140 -22.90 4.46 6.42
CA ALA A 140 -21.45 4.50 6.25
C ALA A 140 -21.05 4.84 4.80
N VAL A 141 -21.69 4.22 3.81
CA VAL A 141 -21.41 4.45 2.39
C VAL A 141 -21.82 5.86 1.97
N LEU A 142 -23.04 6.28 2.30
CA LEU A 142 -23.52 7.63 1.96
C LEU A 142 -22.73 8.71 2.68
N GLY A 143 -22.43 8.52 3.96
CA GLY A 143 -21.62 9.46 4.74
C GLY A 143 -20.23 9.67 4.14
N LYS A 144 -19.63 8.63 3.57
CA LYS A 144 -18.33 8.72 2.88
C LYS A 144 -18.43 9.33 1.49
N LEU A 145 -19.42 8.93 0.70
CA LEU A 145 -19.65 9.49 -0.63
C LEU A 145 -19.94 10.99 -0.56
N ILE A 146 -20.76 11.43 0.39
CA ILE A 146 -21.12 12.84 0.57
C ILE A 146 -20.00 13.60 1.29
N GLY A 147 -19.45 13.04 2.36
CA GLY A 147 -18.46 13.73 3.20
C GLY A 147 -17.08 13.88 2.56
N ALA A 148 -16.60 12.83 1.87
CA ALA A 148 -15.30 12.86 1.18
C ALA A 148 -15.43 13.20 -0.32
N GLY A 149 -16.50 12.73 -0.97
CA GLY A 149 -16.78 13.01 -2.38
C GLY A 149 -17.43 14.38 -2.64
N GLY A 150 -18.25 14.88 -1.72
CA GLY A 150 -18.95 16.16 -1.89
C GLY A 150 -18.02 17.37 -2.09
N PRO A 151 -17.02 17.60 -1.22
CA PRO A 151 -16.09 18.71 -1.39
C PRO A 151 -15.26 18.61 -2.68
N THR A 152 -14.96 17.39 -3.12
CA THR A 152 -14.16 17.13 -4.32
C THR A 152 -14.95 17.25 -5.61
N LEU A 153 -16.29 17.33 -5.54
CA LEU A 153 -17.16 17.60 -6.69
C LEU A 153 -16.91 18.98 -7.29
N LEU A 154 -16.58 19.97 -6.45
CA LEU A 154 -16.31 21.34 -6.88
C LEU A 154 -14.99 21.47 -7.66
N THR A 155 -14.05 20.54 -7.45
CA THR A 155 -12.70 20.61 -8.04
C THR A 155 -12.48 19.61 -9.15
N THR A 156 -12.98 18.37 -9.00
CA THR A 156 -12.67 17.24 -9.90
C THR A 156 -13.88 16.73 -10.68
N GLY A 157 -15.06 17.32 -10.48
CA GLY A 157 -16.31 16.86 -11.09
C GLY A 157 -16.80 15.52 -10.54
N TRP A 158 -17.84 14.98 -11.16
CA TRP A 158 -18.59 13.82 -10.66
C TRP A 158 -17.77 12.52 -10.61
N THR A 159 -16.90 12.30 -11.58
CA THR A 159 -16.05 11.11 -11.67
C THR A 159 -14.95 11.12 -10.61
N GLY A 160 -14.28 12.25 -10.38
CA GLY A 160 -13.26 12.38 -9.33
C GLY A 160 -13.86 12.32 -7.93
N ALA A 161 -15.01 12.96 -7.71
CA ALA A 161 -15.76 12.87 -6.46
C ALA A 161 -16.17 11.44 -6.10
N ALA A 162 -16.70 10.69 -7.08
CA ALA A 162 -17.08 9.29 -6.89
C ALA A 162 -15.86 8.40 -6.59
N LEU A 163 -14.74 8.62 -7.28
CA LEU A 163 -13.49 7.88 -7.06
C LEU A 163 -12.97 8.06 -5.63
N ILE A 164 -12.89 9.31 -5.18
CA ILE A 164 -12.40 9.68 -3.84
C ILE A 164 -13.38 9.22 -2.75
N GLY A 165 -14.69 9.37 -3.01
CA GLY A 165 -15.73 8.92 -2.09
C GLY A 165 -15.69 7.41 -1.87
N VAL A 166 -15.58 6.62 -2.94
CA VAL A 166 -15.52 5.14 -2.88
C VAL A 166 -14.21 4.63 -2.29
N SER A 167 -13.07 5.27 -2.59
CA SER A 167 -11.77 4.85 -2.06
C SER A 167 -11.65 5.05 -0.53
N MET A 168 -12.45 5.96 0.04
CA MET A 168 -12.48 6.25 1.47
C MET A 168 -13.49 5.39 2.26
N VAL A 169 -14.23 4.50 1.60
CA VAL A 169 -15.23 3.61 2.24
C VAL A 169 -14.57 2.49 3.07
N PRO A 170 -13.55 1.76 2.57
CA PRO A 170 -12.97 0.65 3.34
C PRO A 170 -12.12 1.16 4.50
N ARG A 171 -12.53 0.79 5.73
CA ARG A 171 -11.67 0.87 6.93
C ARG A 171 -11.99 -0.28 7.87
N ALA A 172 -11.39 -1.44 7.61
CA ALA A 172 -11.63 -2.61 8.44
C ALA A 172 -10.82 -2.58 9.75
N GLU A 173 -9.52 -2.32 9.67
CA GLU A 173 -8.63 -2.51 10.82
C GLU A 173 -8.93 -1.58 11.99
N ILE A 174 -8.82 -0.26 11.79
CA ILE A 174 -8.99 0.73 12.86
C ILE A 174 -10.40 0.67 13.44
N THR A 175 -11.41 0.51 12.59
CA THR A 175 -12.81 0.39 13.02
C THR A 175 -13.00 -0.81 13.93
N MET A 176 -12.45 -1.97 13.57
CA MET A 176 -12.61 -3.19 14.36
C MET A 176 -11.80 -3.17 15.66
N ILE A 177 -10.65 -2.49 15.70
CA ILE A 177 -9.91 -2.23 16.94
C ILE A 177 -10.75 -1.39 17.90
N VAL A 178 -11.33 -0.28 17.43
CA VAL A 178 -12.18 0.61 18.26
C VAL A 178 -13.42 -0.12 18.74
N MET A 179 -14.08 -0.88 17.86
CA MET A 179 -15.25 -1.69 18.23
C MET A 179 -14.91 -2.78 19.25
N GLY A 180 -13.74 -3.43 19.11
CA GLY A 180 -13.27 -4.43 20.06
C GLY A 180 -12.96 -3.84 21.43
N LYS A 181 -12.34 -2.65 21.47
CA LYS A 181 -12.13 -1.92 22.73
C LYS A 181 -13.45 -1.44 23.32
N GLY A 182 -14.37 -0.94 22.51
CA GLY A 182 -15.70 -0.53 22.93
C GLY A 182 -16.49 -1.66 23.59
N LEU A 183 -16.44 -2.86 23.00
CA LEU A 183 -17.08 -4.05 23.58
C LEU A 183 -16.52 -4.39 24.97
N SER A 184 -15.21 -4.18 25.18
CA SER A 184 -14.56 -4.39 26.48
C SER A 184 -14.93 -3.34 27.54
N LEU A 185 -15.43 -2.17 27.15
CA LEU A 185 -15.89 -1.11 28.06
C LEU A 185 -17.32 -1.35 28.56
N GLY A 186 -18.05 -2.30 27.97
CA GLY A 186 -19.41 -2.69 28.34
C GLY A 186 -20.48 -2.22 27.34
N GLU A 187 -21.72 -2.66 27.54
CA GLU A 187 -22.82 -2.45 26.58
C GLU A 187 -23.19 -0.98 26.33
N TRP A 188 -22.86 -0.08 27.26
CA TRP A 188 -23.09 1.36 27.09
C TRP A 188 -22.24 1.97 25.96
N ALA A 189 -21.08 1.37 25.65
CA ALA A 189 -20.17 1.84 24.62
C ALA A 189 -20.46 1.14 23.29
N VAL A 190 -20.36 -0.20 23.25
CA VAL A 190 -20.67 -1.01 22.08
C VAL A 190 -21.37 -2.28 22.53
N SER A 191 -22.64 -2.44 22.13
CA SER A 191 -23.38 -3.68 22.36
C SER A 191 -22.91 -4.79 21.42
N ASN A 192 -23.13 -6.05 21.81
CA ASN A 192 -22.83 -7.21 20.96
C ASN A 192 -23.50 -7.14 19.58
N GLN A 193 -24.70 -6.55 19.51
CA GLN A 193 -25.43 -6.35 18.24
C GLN A 193 -24.76 -5.32 17.34
N VAL A 194 -24.32 -4.17 17.89
CA VAL A 194 -23.62 -3.13 17.14
C VAL A 194 -22.25 -3.64 16.68
N PHE A 195 -21.52 -4.37 17.53
CA PHE A 195 -20.26 -5.00 17.16
C PHE A 195 -20.44 -5.95 15.96
N ALA A 196 -21.41 -6.87 16.03
CA ALA A 196 -21.71 -7.78 14.93
C ALA A 196 -22.14 -7.05 13.65
N ALA A 197 -22.98 -6.01 13.77
CA ALA A 197 -23.39 -5.18 12.65
C ALA A 197 -22.19 -4.51 11.97
N MET A 198 -21.27 -3.94 12.75
CA MET A 198 -20.07 -3.28 12.24
C MET A 198 -19.09 -4.26 11.58
N VAL A 199 -19.03 -5.52 12.03
CA VAL A 199 -18.28 -6.57 11.33
C VAL A 199 -18.84 -6.78 9.92
N VAL A 200 -20.16 -6.93 9.81
CA VAL A 200 -20.83 -7.13 8.52
C VAL A 200 -20.59 -5.94 7.60
N VAL A 201 -20.78 -4.72 8.12
CA VAL A 201 -20.53 -3.47 7.38
C VAL A 201 -19.10 -3.44 6.87
N SER A 202 -18.12 -3.73 7.72
CA SER A 202 -16.69 -3.73 7.37
C SER A 202 -16.34 -4.79 6.32
N ALA A 203 -16.88 -6.01 6.45
CA ALA A 203 -16.65 -7.08 5.49
C ALA A 203 -17.25 -6.73 4.11
N VAL A 204 -18.50 -6.30 4.10
CA VAL A 204 -19.22 -5.96 2.86
C VAL A 204 -18.56 -4.77 2.14
N THR A 205 -18.21 -3.71 2.88
CA THR A 205 -17.53 -2.53 2.29
C THR A 205 -16.14 -2.86 1.76
N SER A 206 -15.38 -3.71 2.45
CA SER A 206 -14.03 -4.11 2.02
C SER A 206 -14.05 -5.00 0.77
N ILE A 207 -15.12 -5.76 0.55
CA ILE A 207 -15.31 -6.57 -0.66
C ILE A 207 -15.84 -5.71 -1.82
N LEU A 208 -16.84 -4.87 -1.58
CA LEU A 208 -17.50 -4.11 -2.64
C LEU A 208 -16.65 -2.96 -3.15
N ALA A 209 -15.91 -2.25 -2.30
CA ALA A 209 -15.19 -1.06 -2.72
C ALA A 209 -14.10 -1.34 -3.77
N PRO A 210 -13.24 -2.37 -3.68
CA PRO A 210 -12.28 -2.68 -4.75
C PRO A 210 -12.96 -2.99 -6.09
N ILE A 211 -14.11 -3.67 -6.07
CA ILE A 211 -14.89 -4.00 -7.28
C ILE A 211 -15.42 -2.73 -7.93
N ILE A 212 -16.04 -1.85 -7.14
CA ILE A 212 -16.60 -0.58 -7.63
C ILE A 212 -15.46 0.34 -8.10
N LEU A 213 -14.37 0.41 -7.34
CA LEU A 213 -13.20 1.24 -7.66
C LEU A 213 -12.57 0.81 -8.98
N ARG A 214 -12.41 -0.50 -9.22
CA ARG A 214 -11.92 -1.03 -10.50
C ARG A 214 -12.83 -0.63 -11.66
N SER A 215 -14.15 -0.69 -11.47
CA SER A 215 -15.11 -0.26 -12.50
C SER A 215 -15.04 1.25 -12.78
N LEU A 216 -14.86 2.07 -11.74
CA LEU A 216 -14.72 3.53 -11.87
C LEU A 216 -13.40 3.92 -12.55
N LEU A 217 -12.28 3.28 -12.18
CA LEU A 217 -10.98 3.52 -12.78
C LEU A 217 -10.96 3.17 -14.27
N ASN A 218 -11.61 2.08 -14.68
CA ASN A 218 -11.73 1.70 -16.09
C ASN A 218 -12.58 2.66 -16.94
N LYS A 219 -13.33 3.59 -16.31
CA LYS A 219 -14.13 4.61 -17.00
C LYS A 219 -13.44 5.97 -17.08
N LEU A 220 -12.28 6.14 -16.45
CA LEU A 220 -11.52 7.37 -16.56
C LEU A 220 -10.82 7.41 -17.93
N PRO A 221 -10.83 8.55 -18.63
CA PRO A 221 -10.07 8.69 -19.86
C PRO A 221 -8.59 8.45 -19.56
N GLU A 222 -7.93 7.65 -20.39
CA GLU A 222 -6.47 7.55 -20.38
C GLU A 222 -5.90 8.97 -20.53
N ILE A 223 -4.89 9.30 -19.73
CA ILE A 223 -4.20 10.59 -19.82
C ILE A 223 -3.77 10.73 -21.29
N PRO A 224 -4.13 11.81 -22.00
CA PRO A 224 -3.62 12.03 -23.35
C PRO A 224 -2.10 12.04 -23.24
N THR A 225 -1.43 11.07 -23.85
CA THR A 225 -0.01 11.12 -24.09
C THR A 225 0.22 12.26 -25.08
N GLY A 226 0.32 13.47 -24.53
CA GLY A 226 0.67 14.67 -25.28
C GLY A 226 2.12 14.56 -25.73
N VAL A 227 2.35 13.81 -26.80
CA VAL A 227 3.48 14.02 -27.70
C VAL A 227 2.87 14.38 -29.05
N SER A 228 2.47 15.65 -29.16
CA SER A 228 2.25 16.29 -30.45
C SER A 228 3.57 16.84 -30.97
N ASN A 229 3.88 16.45 -32.20
CA ASN A 229 4.95 16.89 -33.12
C ASN A 229 6.33 16.27 -32.94
#